data_AF-A0AB39YH82-F1
#
_entry.id   AF-A0AB39YH82-F1
#
_cell.length_a   1.000
_cell.length_b   1.000
_cell.length_c   1.000
_cell.angle_alpha   90.00
_cell.angle_beta   90.00
_cell.angle_gamma   90.00
#
_symmetry.space_group_name_H-M   'P 1'
#
loop_
_entity.id
_entity.type
_entity.pdbx_description
1 polymer ?
#
loop_
_entity_poly.entity_id
_entity_poly.type
_entity_poly.pdbx_seq_one_letter_code
_entity_poly.pdbx_strand_id
1 'polypeptide(L)' 'MRTDHLGCLDAVLVRPELVAEVSADRAVDRGGFFRPPLRFKRLRLDVTAEDVPRFGEGPTVAAG' A
#
# COMPACT_ATOMS: atom_id res chain seq x y z
N MET A 1 16.71 -25.19 10.69
CA MET A 1 15.75 -24.86 9.61
C MET A 1 14.36 -24.88 10.21
N ARG A 2 13.77 -23.70 10.48
CA ARG A 2 12.36 -23.57 10.80
C ARG A 2 11.73 -22.87 9.60
N THR A 3 11.00 -23.61 8.79
CA THR A 3 10.11 -23.06 7.76
C THR A 3 8.78 -22.81 8.44
N ASP A 4 8.61 -21.59 8.94
CA ASP A 4 7.36 -21.15 9.51
C ASP A 4 6.37 -20.93 8.36
N HIS A 5 5.25 -21.64 8.39
CA HIS A 5 4.12 -21.46 7.48
C HIS A 5 3.44 -20.10 7.75
N LEU A 6 4.06 -18.99 7.32
CA LEU A 6 3.36 -17.72 7.21
C LEU A 6 2.29 -17.86 6.12
N GLY A 7 1.02 -17.83 6.54
CA GLY A 7 -0.16 -18.09 5.73
C GLY A 7 -0.07 -17.55 4.30
N CYS A 8 -0.29 -18.44 3.35
CA CYS A 8 -0.54 -18.08 1.96
C CYS A 8 -1.76 -17.15 1.92
N LEU A 9 -1.56 -15.90 1.47
CA LEU A 9 -2.65 -15.01 1.13
C LEU A 9 -3.24 -15.49 -0.20
N ASP A 10 -4.50 -15.89 -0.18
CA ASP A 10 -5.25 -16.14 -1.40
C ASP A 10 -5.64 -14.78 -2.00
N ALA A 11 -4.96 -14.41 -3.09
CA ALA A 11 -5.08 -13.10 -3.70
C ALA A 11 -5.74 -13.22 -5.07
N VAL A 12 -6.82 -12.44 -5.27
CA VAL A 12 -7.45 -12.28 -6.58
C VAL A 12 -6.80 -11.08 -7.28
N LEU A 13 -6.19 -11.32 -8.44
CA LEU A 13 -5.64 -10.25 -9.27
C LEU A 13 -6.77 -9.53 -10.02
N VAL A 14 -6.76 -8.20 -9.97
CA VAL A 14 -7.73 -7.34 -10.64
C VAL A 14 -7.02 -6.23 -11.41
N ARG A 15 -7.72 -5.62 -12.38
CA ARG A 15 -7.23 -4.39 -13.01
C ARG A 15 -7.33 -3.24 -11.99
N PRO A 16 -6.27 -2.42 -11.81
CA PRO A 16 -6.28 -1.34 -10.83
C PRO A 16 -7.02 -0.12 -11.39
N GLU A 17 -8.34 -0.09 -11.18
CA GLU A 17 -9.21 1.01 -11.62
C GLU A 17 -9.62 1.95 -10.48
N LEU A 18 -9.44 1.52 -9.21
CA LEU A 18 -9.83 2.27 -8.03
C LEU A 18 -8.62 2.67 -7.18
N VAL A 19 -8.63 3.91 -6.70
CA VAL A 19 -7.60 4.45 -5.80
C VAL A 19 -8.13 4.49 -4.37
N ALA A 20 -7.36 3.96 -3.43
CA ALA A 20 -7.67 4.00 -2.00
C ALA A 20 -6.67 4.87 -1.24
N GLU A 21 -7.18 5.71 -0.35
CA GLU A 21 -6.37 6.40 0.64
C GLU A 21 -6.12 5.47 1.83
N VAL A 22 -4.85 5.37 2.26
CA VAL A 22 -4.43 4.56 3.41
C VAL A 22 -3.50 5.38 4.30
N SER A 23 -3.56 5.16 5.61
CA SER A 23 -2.52 5.64 6.53
C SER A 23 -1.53 4.53 6.83
N ALA A 24 -0.24 4.82 6.69
CA ALA A 24 0.87 3.92 7.02
C ALA A 24 1.69 4.51 8.18
N ASP A 25 2.04 3.69 9.17
CA ASP A 25 3.10 4.04 10.11
C ASP A 25 4.47 3.90 9.43
N ARG A 26 5.44 4.77 9.74
CA ARG A 26 6.80 4.73 9.20
C ARG A 26 7.80 4.00 10.09
N ALA A 27 7.36 3.39 11.19
CA ALA A 27 8.25 2.63 12.07
C ALA A 27 8.89 1.45 11.32
N VAL A 28 10.14 1.64 10.88
CA VAL A 28 11.03 0.58 10.40
C VAL A 28 11.57 -0.12 11.64
N ASP A 29 11.21 -1.39 11.86
CA ASP A 29 11.89 -2.18 12.88
C ASP A 29 13.34 -2.44 12.45
N ARG A 30 14.29 -2.27 13.39
CA ARG A 30 15.73 -2.42 13.16
C ARG A 30 16.13 -3.86 12.75
N GLY A 31 15.20 -4.81 12.78
CA GLY A 31 15.39 -6.21 12.35
C GLY A 31 14.97 -6.54 10.92
N GLY A 32 14.54 -5.57 10.10
CA GLY A 32 14.23 -5.79 8.68
C GLY A 32 12.86 -6.41 8.38
N PHE A 33 12.02 -6.61 9.40
CA PHE A 33 10.61 -6.97 9.20
C PHE A 33 9.73 -5.72 9.20
N PHE A 34 9.34 -5.29 8.01
CA PHE A 34 8.47 -4.13 7.81
C PHE A 34 7.02 -4.59 7.62
N ARG A 35 6.18 -4.43 8.64
CA ARG A 35 4.72 -4.40 8.50
C ARG A 35 4.11 -3.33 9.41
N PRO A 36 4.34 -2.04 9.16
CA PRO A 36 3.50 -1.05 9.79
C PRO A 36 2.04 -1.31 9.38
N PRO A 37 1.07 -1.16 10.30
CA PRO A 37 -0.33 -1.38 9.98
C PRO A 37 -0.78 -0.34 8.96
N LEU A 38 -1.03 -0.77 7.72
CA LEU A 38 -1.81 -0.01 6.76
C LEU A 38 -3.26 0.02 7.24
N ARG A 39 -3.81 1.21 7.39
CA ARG A 39 -5.24 1.38 7.70
C ARG A 39 -5.91 2.03 6.51
N PHE A 40 -6.92 1.37 5.98
CA PHE A 40 -7.81 1.93 4.97
C PHE A 40 -8.51 3.17 5.53
N LYS A 41 -8.58 4.23 4.72
CA LYS A 41 -9.29 5.47 5.04
C LYS A 41 -10.57 5.59 4.21
N ARG A 42 -10.43 5.62 2.88
CA ARG A 42 -11.55 5.80 1.93
C ARG A 42 -11.14 5.48 0.50
N LEU A 43 -12.13 5.31 -0.38
CA LEU A 43 -11.90 5.37 -1.83
C LEU A 43 -11.83 6.83 -2.29
N ARG A 44 -10.91 7.12 -3.22
CA ARG A 44 -10.75 8.41 -3.90
C ARG A 44 -11.43 8.32 -5.26
N LEU A 45 -12.73 8.58 -5.30
CA LEU A 45 -13.50 8.57 -6.55
C LEU A 45 -13.22 9.80 -7.43
N ASP A 46 -12.50 10.76 -6.87
CA ASP A 46 -12.02 11.99 -7.52
C ASP A 46 -10.63 11.84 -8.16
N VAL A 47 -10.01 10.65 -8.08
CA VAL A 47 -8.65 10.38 -8.57
C VAL A 47 -8.64 9.06 -9.33
N THR A 48 -7.91 9.00 -10.46
CA THR A 48 -7.72 7.79 -11.25
C THR A 48 -6.35 7.15 -11.00
N ALA A 49 -6.16 5.91 -11.44
CA ALA A 49 -4.87 5.22 -11.31
C ALA A 49 -3.73 5.94 -12.05
N GLU A 50 -4.04 6.69 -13.12
CA GLU A 50 -3.05 7.45 -13.90
C GLU A 50 -2.52 8.68 -13.15
N ASP A 51 -3.32 9.22 -12.21
CA ASP A 51 -2.95 10.39 -11.40
C ASP A 51 -2.03 10.02 -10.21
N VAL A 52 -1.86 8.72 -9.93
CA VAL A 52 -1.03 8.24 -8.82
C VAL A 52 0.43 8.12 -9.27
N PRO A 53 1.39 8.79 -8.61
CA PRO A 53 2.81 8.67 -8.94
C PRO A 53 3.25 7.21 -8.92
N ARG A 54 4.04 6.80 -9.90
CA ARG A 54 4.54 5.42 -9.92
C ARG A 54 5.52 5.23 -8.78
N PHE A 55 5.64 3.98 -8.33
CA PHE A 55 6.60 3.64 -7.30
C PHE A 55 8.02 4.07 -7.72
N GLY A 56 8.68 4.87 -6.88
CA GLY A 56 10.01 5.41 -7.14
C GLY A 56 10.05 6.82 -7.76
N GLU A 57 8.93 7.38 -8.23
CA GLU A 57 8.90 8.71 -8.87
C GLU A 57 8.86 9.88 -7.86
N GLY A 58 8.87 9.61 -6.56
CA GLY A 58 8.76 10.63 -5.52
C GLY A 58 7.35 11.23 -5.41
N PRO A 59 7.03 11.94 -4.33
CA PRO A 59 5.68 12.46 -4.14
C PRO A 59 5.42 13.64 -5.08
N THR A 60 4.46 13.50 -6.00
CA THR A 60 3.71 14.64 -6.54
C THR A 60 2.65 15.04 -5.51
N VAL A 61 2.57 16.33 -5.19
CA VAL A 61 1.63 16.83 -4.18
C VAL A 61 0.20 16.58 -4.64
N ALA A 62 -0.53 15.73 -3.93
CA ALA A 62 -1.97 15.61 -4.10
C ALA A 62 -2.63 16.91 -3.58
N ALA A 63 -3.38 17.62 -4.43
CA ALA A 63 -4.13 18.80 -4.03
C ALA A 63 -5.19 18.41 -2.98
N GLY A 64 -5.17 19.13 -1.86
CA GLY A 64 -6.06 18.94 -0.71
C GLY A 64 -7.47 19.50 -0.92
#